data_AF-A0A8S2RUV5-F1
#
_entry.id   AF-A0A8S2RUV5-F1
#
_cell.length_a   1.000
_cell.length_b   1.000
_cell.length_c   1.000
_cell.angle_alpha   90.00
_cell.angle_beta   90.00
_cell.angle_gamma   90.00
#
_symmetry.space_group_name_H-M   'P 1'
#
loop_
_entity.id
_entity.type
_entity.pdbx_description
1 polymer ?
#
loop_
_entity_poly.entity_id
_entity_poly.type
_entity_poly.pdbx_seq_one_letter_code
_entity_poly.pdbx_strand_id
1 'polypeptide(L)'
;TAKFYFLAGCDTFVNVPHLLKRLDYFNHTEALVIGGNPFVYSCYRQKNQVVQTISYPSGGAGFFLSAAMMEMMYPKLDSFFQNHWPTEKVPYSD
;
A
#
# COMPACT_ATOMS: atom_id res chain seq x y z
N THR A 1 4.57 11.61 -16.38
CA THR A 1 3.83 11.29 -15.14
C THR A 1 3.99 9.81 -14.86
N ALA A 2 4.16 9.39 -13.60
CA ALA A 2 4.30 7.97 -13.26
C ALA A 2 2.96 7.24 -13.45
N LYS A 3 2.99 6.00 -13.99
CA LYS A 3 1.78 5.17 -14.20
C LYS A 3 1.39 4.40 -12.93
N PHE A 4 2.39 3.90 -12.21
CA PHE A 4 2.23 3.14 -10.98
C PHE A 4 3.27 3.57 -9.97
N TYR A 5 2.91 3.51 -8.69
CA TYR A 5 3.76 3.80 -7.54
C TYR A 5 3.90 2.53 -6.73
N PHE A 6 5.13 2.11 -6.46
CA PHE A 6 5.41 0.93 -5.64
C PHE A 6 5.81 1.36 -4.24
N LEU A 7 5.11 0.85 -3.23
CA LEU A 7 5.42 1.07 -1.83
C LEU A 7 5.87 -0.28 -1.25
N ALA A 8 7.08 -0.33 -0.69
CA ALA A 8 7.64 -1.54 -0.12
C ALA A 8 8.61 -1.22 1.03
N GLY A 9 8.83 -2.20 1.90
CA GLY A 9 9.87 -2.13 2.93
C GLY A 9 11.26 -2.16 2.31
N CYS A 10 12.25 -1.68 3.05
CA CYS A 10 13.66 -1.72 2.64
C CYS A 10 14.25 -3.14 2.66
N ASP A 11 13.56 -4.08 3.29
CA ASP A 11 13.89 -5.51 3.41
C ASP A 11 13.27 -6.38 2.30
N THR A 12 12.59 -5.76 1.32
CA THR A 12 11.89 -6.48 0.25
C THR A 12 12.76 -6.67 -1.00
N PHE A 13 13.01 -7.92 -1.39
CA PHE A 13 13.60 -8.22 -2.70
C PHE A 13 12.57 -8.07 -3.83
N VAL A 14 12.95 -7.43 -4.93
CA VAL A 14 12.06 -7.12 -6.05
C VAL A 14 12.57 -7.73 -7.36
N ASN A 15 11.80 -8.66 -7.93
CA ASN A 15 12.02 -9.14 -9.30
C ASN A 15 11.40 -8.16 -10.31
N VAL A 16 12.14 -7.11 -10.66
CA VAL A 16 11.67 -5.99 -11.51
C VAL A 16 11.14 -6.45 -12.88
N PRO A 17 11.82 -7.31 -13.67
CA PRO A 17 11.30 -7.71 -14.98
C PRO A 17 9.95 -8.43 -14.91
N HIS A 18 9.79 -9.32 -13.94
CA HIS A 18 8.54 -10.06 -13.75
C HIS A 18 7.40 -9.13 -13.31
N LEU A 19 7.72 -8.16 -12.46
CA LEU A 19 6.81 -7.14 -11.97
C LEU A 19 6.30 -6.24 -13.10
N LEU A 20 7.20 -5.73 -13.96
CA LEU A 20 6.80 -4.89 -15.10
C LEU A 20 5.84 -5.64 -16.03
N LYS A 21 6.15 -6.90 -16.38
CA LYS A 21 5.25 -7.75 -17.18
C LYS A 21 3.88 -7.95 -16.54
N ARG A 22 3.81 -7.98 -15.21
CA ARG A 22 2.54 -8.11 -14.49
C ARG A 22 1.73 -6.80 -14.50
N LEU A 23 2.38 -5.65 -14.49
CA LEU A 23 1.72 -4.34 -14.54
C LEU A 23 1.07 -4.05 -15.91
N ASP A 24 1.54 -4.67 -16.99
CA ASP A 24 0.96 -4.52 -18.34
C ASP A 24 -0.51 -4.93 -18.43
N TYR A 25 -0.99 -5.76 -17.50
CA TYR A 25 -2.40 -6.20 -17.44
C TYR A 25 -3.34 -5.21 -16.75
N PHE A 26 -2.82 -4.13 -16.16
CA PHE A 26 -3.60 -3.20 -15.35
C PHE A 26 -3.73 -1.84 -16.01
N ASN A 27 -4.94 -1.27 -15.96
CA ASN A 27 -5.19 0.07 -16.45
C ASN A 27 -4.85 1.12 -15.38
N HIS A 28 -3.74 1.83 -15.56
CA HIS A 28 -3.29 2.86 -14.62
C HIS A 28 -4.21 4.09 -14.48
N THR A 29 -5.19 4.28 -15.38
CA THR A 29 -6.18 5.36 -15.28
C THR A 29 -7.36 4.98 -14.39
N GLU A 30 -7.48 3.72 -13.99
CA GLU A 30 -8.45 3.27 -12.99
C GLU A 30 -7.85 3.33 -11.60
N ALA A 31 -8.66 3.53 -10.57
CA ALA A 31 -8.20 3.58 -9.19
C ALA A 31 -7.95 2.16 -8.65
N LEU A 32 -6.69 1.73 -8.69
CA LEU A 32 -6.27 0.36 -8.37
C LEU A 32 -5.30 0.32 -7.18
N VAL A 33 -5.51 -0.67 -6.32
CA VAL A 33 -4.56 -1.14 -5.31
C VAL A 33 -4.18 -2.57 -5.69
N ILE A 34 -2.92 -2.82 -5.99
CA ILE A 34 -2.44 -4.12 -6.49
C ILE A 34 -1.40 -4.66 -5.52
N GLY A 35 -1.75 -5.70 -4.77
CA GLY A 35 -0.86 -6.28 -3.77
C GLY A 35 -1.40 -7.59 -3.20
N GLY A 36 -0.63 -8.21 -2.31
CA GLY A 36 -1.05 -9.45 -1.64
C GLY A 36 -2.16 -9.18 -0.62
N ASN A 37 -3.24 -9.95 -0.68
CA ASN A 37 -4.29 -9.95 0.35
C ASN A 37 -3.77 -10.71 1.60
N PRO A 38 -3.58 -10.07 2.76
CA PRO A 38 -3.06 -10.74 3.95
C PRO A 38 -4.05 -11.73 4.57
N PHE A 39 -5.35 -11.52 4.41
CA PHE A 39 -6.38 -12.24 5.17
C PHE A 39 -6.62 -13.68 4.69
N VAL A 40 -6.02 -14.09 3.57
CA VAL A 40 -6.04 -15.49 3.14
C VAL A 40 -5.12 -16.38 3.97
N TYR A 41 -4.08 -15.83 4.61
CA TYR A 41 -3.12 -16.57 5.42
C TYR A 41 -3.64 -16.84 6.85
N SER A 42 -3.42 -18.05 7.35
CA SER A 42 -3.92 -18.53 8.64
C SER A 42 -3.48 -17.66 9.82
N CYS A 43 -2.28 -17.07 9.77
CA CYS A 43 -1.73 -16.19 10.80
C CYS A 43 -2.52 -14.89 11.00
N TYR A 44 -3.29 -14.44 10.00
CA TYR A 44 -4.15 -13.24 10.10
C TYR A 44 -5.62 -13.56 10.38
N ARG A 45 -6.07 -14.82 10.15
CA ARG A 45 -7.48 -15.22 10.34
C ARG A 45 -7.96 -15.19 11.79
N GLN A 46 -7.06 -15.31 12.76
CA GLN A 46 -7.41 -15.46 14.18
C GLN A 46 -7.19 -14.19 15.03
N LYS A 47 -6.80 -13.07 14.42
CA LYS A 47 -6.60 -11.84 15.18
C LYS A 47 -7.93 -11.11 15.34
N ASN A 48 -8.35 -10.89 16.59
CA ASN A 48 -9.45 -9.99 16.98
C ASN A 48 -9.23 -8.51 16.57
N GLN A 49 -8.23 -8.24 15.73
CA GLN A 49 -7.78 -6.92 15.27
C GLN A 49 -8.15 -6.66 13.81
N VAL A 50 -8.84 -7.60 13.14
CA VAL A 50 -9.31 -7.42 11.77
C VAL A 50 -10.71 -6.82 11.80
N VAL A 51 -10.86 -5.60 11.32
CA VAL A 51 -12.17 -5.02 11.02
C VAL A 51 -12.72 -5.78 9.81
N GLN A 52 -13.77 -6.60 10.01
CA GLN A 52 -14.27 -7.58 9.03
C GLN A 52 -14.65 -6.99 7.65
N THR A 53 -14.79 -5.68 7.55
CA THR A 53 -15.18 -4.96 6.32
C THR A 53 -14.03 -4.21 5.65
N ILE A 54 -12.84 -4.18 6.25
CA ILE A 54 -11.70 -3.43 5.72
C ILE A 54 -10.66 -4.41 5.20
N SER A 55 -10.38 -4.32 3.90
CA SER A 55 -9.28 -5.04 3.26
C SER A 55 -8.15 -4.08 2.90
N TYR A 56 -6.91 -4.47 3.16
CA TYR A 56 -5.72 -3.70 2.81
C TYR A 56 -4.57 -4.65 2.43
N PRO A 57 -3.66 -4.25 1.54
CA PRO A 57 -2.48 -5.05 1.24
C PRO A 57 -1.52 -5.05 2.44
N SER A 58 -0.86 -6.18 2.70
CA SER A 58 0.24 -6.20 3.67
C SER A 58 1.43 -5.40 3.13
N GLY A 59 1.94 -4.46 3.92
CA GLY A 59 3.08 -3.62 3.52
C GLY A 59 4.39 -4.38 3.28
N GLY A 60 4.58 -5.54 3.94
CA GLY A 60 5.85 -6.28 3.90
C GLY A 60 6.20 -6.85 2.52
N ALA A 61 5.22 -7.29 1.73
CA ALA A 61 5.48 -7.74 0.35
C ALA A 61 5.50 -6.58 -0.67
N GLY A 62 5.20 -5.37 -0.20
CA GLY A 62 4.89 -4.21 -1.01
C GLY A 62 3.56 -4.31 -1.77
N PHE A 63 3.13 -3.16 -2.27
CA PHE A 63 1.94 -3.04 -3.12
C PHE A 63 2.08 -1.86 -4.07
N PHE A 64 1.26 -1.87 -5.13
CA PHE A 64 1.18 -0.81 -6.10
C PHE A 64 -0.09 0.00 -5.95
N LEU A 65 0.04 1.29 -6.22
CA LEU A 65 -1.06 2.19 -6.48
C LEU A 65 -0.98 2.67 -7.93
N SER A 66 -2.11 2.69 -8.63
CA SER A 66 -2.18 3.34 -9.93
C SER A 66 -2.11 4.87 -9.79
N ALA A 67 -1.80 5.56 -10.89
CA ALA A 67 -1.80 7.02 -10.93
C ALA A 67 -3.14 7.61 -10.47
N ALA A 68 -4.26 7.10 -11.00
CA ALA A 68 -5.58 7.56 -10.61
C ALA A 68 -5.91 7.30 -9.13
N MET A 69 -5.40 6.20 -8.55
CA MET A 69 -5.56 5.96 -7.11
C MET A 69 -4.77 6.98 -6.28
N MET A 70 -3.53 7.28 -6.66
CA MET A 70 -2.73 8.30 -5.99
C MET A 70 -3.37 9.68 -6.05
N GLU A 71 -3.88 10.09 -7.22
CA GLU A 71 -4.58 11.36 -7.40
C GLU A 71 -5.82 11.47 -6.52
N MET A 72 -6.56 10.37 -6.34
CA MET A 72 -7.73 10.32 -5.46
C MET A 72 -7.36 10.34 -3.98
N MET A 73 -6.25 9.70 -3.61
CA MET A 73 -5.82 9.58 -2.22
C MET A 73 -5.17 10.87 -1.70
N TYR A 74 -4.33 11.52 -2.50
CA TYR A 74 -3.47 12.62 -2.05
C TYR A 74 -4.25 13.74 -1.32
N PRO A 75 -5.37 14.27 -1.85
CA PRO A 75 -6.14 15.31 -1.17
C PRO A 75 -6.77 14.87 0.16
N LYS A 76 -6.98 13.56 0.34
CA LYS A 76 -7.54 12.98 1.58
C LYS A 76 -6.48 12.81 2.66
N LEU A 77 -5.20 12.85 2.29
CA LEU A 77 -4.08 12.69 3.21
C LEU A 77 -3.59 14.04 3.75
N ASP A 78 -3.90 15.16 3.09
CA ASP A 78 -3.44 16.49 3.50
C ASP A 78 -3.78 16.81 4.96
N SER A 79 -5.01 16.53 5.38
CA SER A 79 -5.44 16.77 6.77
C SER A 79 -4.70 15.88 7.76
N PHE A 80 -4.36 14.64 7.39
CA PHE A 80 -3.55 13.75 8.20
C PHE A 80 -2.13 14.29 8.37
N PHE A 81 -1.49 14.70 7.29
CA PHE A 81 -0.13 15.25 7.35
C PHE A 81 -0.05 16.53 8.16
N GLN A 82 -1.07 17.37 8.10
CA GLN A 82 -1.11 18.64 8.84
C GLN A 82 -1.44 18.48 10.31
N ASN A 83 -2.34 17.56 10.67
CA ASN A 83 -2.93 17.50 12.01
C ASN A 83 -2.50 16.29 12.84
N HIS A 84 -2.05 15.21 12.21
CA HIS A 84 -1.86 13.91 12.84
C HIS A 84 -0.51 13.25 12.55
N TRP A 85 0.28 13.80 11.61
CA TRP A 85 1.61 13.26 11.34
C TRP A 85 2.48 13.32 12.59
N PRO A 86 3.12 12.22 12.99
CA PRO A 86 4.04 12.23 14.12
C PRO A 86 5.16 13.23 13.83
N THR A 87 5.19 14.32 14.59
CA THR A 87 6.36 15.20 14.60
C THR A 87 7.43 14.55 15.47
N GLU A 88 8.70 14.76 15.14
CA GLU A 88 9.92 14.12 15.69
C GLU A 88 10.02 14.05 17.23
N LYS A 89 9.11 14.69 17.98
CA LYS A 89 9.07 14.70 19.44
C LYS A 89 8.73 13.36 20.08
N VAL A 90 8.23 12.38 19.32
CA VAL A 90 8.10 11.00 19.79
C VAL A 90 8.79 10.12 18.76
N PRO A 91 10.12 9.88 18.88
CA PRO A 91 10.76 8.92 18.03
C PRO A 91 10.05 7.59 18.24
N TYR A 92 9.76 6.90 17.14
CA TYR A 92 9.24 5.54 17.15
C TYR A 92 10.03 4.74 18.20
N SER A 93 9.36 4.30 19.26
CA SER A 93 10.00 3.43 20.25
C SER A 93 10.27 2.11 19.55
N ASP A 94 11.54 1.75 19.48
CA ASP A 94 12.02 0.43 19.06
C ASP A 94 11.33 -0.71 19.83
#